data_AF-A0A2K3NZF6-F1
#
_entry.id   AF-A0A2K3NZF6-F1
#
_cell.length_a   1.000
_cell.length_b   1.000
_cell.length_c   1.000
_cell.angle_alpha   90.00
_cell.angle_beta   90.00
_cell.angle_gamma   90.00
#
_symmetry.space_group_name_H-M   'P 1'
#
loop_
_entity.id
_entity.type
_entity.pdbx_description
1 polymer ?
#
loop_
_entity_poly.entity_id
_entity_poly.type
_entity_poly.pdbx_seq_one_letter_code
_entity_poly.pdbx_strand_id
1 'polypeptide(L)'
;MWKKKQKQKVKVTSQKPFMLRTEQRGKMKDEKLMKKVKDILTEEEKMRIPIAQALPWTVYEPECLIKPPAKESTKPIDVKLRSDMRAIGRAEFDHQVAKKLSLIEQQKMEMERQKMLAEEEEIRRLRKELIPKAQPMPYFDKPFIPRRSMKQLTIPEEPKFHIPNHKKLIKCLSFKEMRSYSFADENVDDSSGHLLMWREIFNLYRDEQN
;
A
#
# COMPACT_ATOMS: atom_id res chain seq x y z
N MET A 1 -41.82 -53.86 33.84
CA MET A 1 -41.83 -52.37 33.84
C MET A 1 -40.44 -51.86 34.19
N TRP A 2 -39.72 -51.25 33.25
CA TRP A 2 -38.39 -50.67 33.50
C TRP A 2 -38.55 -49.19 33.85
N LYS A 3 -38.06 -48.75 35.01
CA LYS A 3 -38.03 -47.31 35.37
C LYS A 3 -36.71 -46.68 34.91
N LYS A 4 -36.82 -45.69 34.02
CA LYS A 4 -35.70 -44.88 33.51
C LYS A 4 -35.13 -44.03 34.66
N LYS A 5 -33.86 -44.25 35.04
CA LYS A 5 -33.13 -43.36 35.96
C LYS A 5 -32.82 -42.04 35.24
N GLN A 6 -33.40 -40.94 35.74
CA GLN A 6 -33.08 -39.59 35.28
C GLN A 6 -31.62 -39.26 35.63
N LYS A 7 -30.83 -38.90 34.63
CA LYS A 7 -29.40 -38.60 34.77
C LYS A 7 -29.25 -37.17 35.31
N GLN A 8 -28.78 -37.03 36.56
CA GLN A 8 -28.53 -35.73 37.18
C GLN A 8 -27.46 -34.98 36.37
N LYS A 9 -27.83 -33.84 35.76
CA LYS A 9 -26.86 -32.99 35.05
C LYS A 9 -25.91 -32.37 36.07
N VAL A 10 -24.62 -32.72 35.99
CA VAL A 10 -23.56 -32.17 36.85
C VAL A 10 -23.50 -30.66 36.64
N LYS A 11 -23.69 -29.88 37.71
CA LYS A 11 -23.57 -28.42 37.65
C LYS A 11 -22.08 -28.07 37.56
N VAL A 12 -21.70 -27.37 36.50
CA VAL A 12 -20.34 -26.83 36.33
C VAL A 12 -20.07 -25.83 37.44
N THR A 13 -18.91 -25.92 38.07
CA THR A 13 -18.50 -25.00 39.15
C THR A 13 -18.30 -23.60 38.57
N SER A 14 -18.99 -22.60 39.10
CA SER A 14 -18.80 -21.21 38.66
C SER A 14 -17.41 -20.74 39.11
N GLN A 15 -16.56 -20.34 38.16
CA GLN A 15 -15.24 -19.78 38.45
C GLN A 15 -15.42 -18.45 39.18
N LYS A 16 -14.80 -18.32 40.37
CA LYS A 16 -14.75 -17.05 41.09
C LYS A 16 -13.49 -16.30 40.66
N PRO A 17 -13.58 -14.99 40.38
CA PRO A 17 -12.39 -14.20 40.05
C PRO A 17 -11.38 -14.29 41.18
N PHE A 18 -10.13 -14.56 40.84
CA PHE A 18 -9.04 -14.64 41.81
C PHE A 18 -8.56 -13.23 42.14
N MET A 19 -8.33 -12.95 43.43
CA MET A 19 -7.86 -11.63 43.87
C MET A 19 -6.39 -11.44 43.49
N LEU A 20 -6.14 -10.97 42.28
CA LEU A 20 -4.79 -10.77 41.76
C LEU A 20 -4.18 -9.50 42.38
N ARG A 21 -2.99 -9.61 43.00
CA ARG A 21 -2.31 -8.45 43.59
C ARG A 21 -2.02 -7.33 42.59
N THR A 22 -1.90 -7.65 41.30
CA THR A 22 -1.72 -6.64 40.26
C THR A 22 -2.98 -5.80 40.04
N GLU A 23 -4.18 -6.34 40.29
CA GLU A 23 -5.42 -5.57 40.23
C GLU A 23 -5.51 -4.55 41.36
N GLN A 24 -5.12 -4.93 42.58
CA GLN A 24 -5.02 -3.99 43.70
C GLN A 24 -4.01 -2.88 43.40
N ARG A 25 -2.85 -3.23 42.81
CA ARG A 25 -1.85 -2.26 42.36
C ARG A 25 -2.38 -1.35 41.23
N GLY A 26 -3.18 -1.90 40.32
CA GLY A 26 -3.85 -1.16 39.23
C GLY A 26 -4.82 -0.13 39.79
N LYS A 27 -5.73 -0.54 40.67
CA LYS A 27 -6.69 0.34 41.34
C LYS A 27 -6.02 1.52 42.05
N MET A 28 -4.94 1.25 42.79
CA MET A 28 -4.16 2.31 43.45
C MET A 28 -3.49 3.29 42.47
N LYS A 29 -3.11 2.84 41.26
CA LYS A 29 -2.56 3.72 40.22
C LYS A 29 -3.67 4.52 39.55
N ASP A 30 -4.81 3.90 39.27
CA ASP A 30 -5.96 4.55 38.65
C ASP A 30 -6.54 5.64 39.57
N GLU A 31 -6.67 5.36 40.87
CA GLU A 31 -7.10 6.35 41.86
C GLU A 31 -6.14 7.54 41.93
N LYS A 32 -4.82 7.29 41.93
CA LYS A 32 -3.81 8.36 41.90
C LYS A 32 -3.89 9.19 40.62
N LEU A 33 -4.10 8.55 39.47
CA LEU A 33 -4.24 9.23 38.19
C LEU A 33 -5.50 10.10 38.18
N MET A 34 -6.64 9.53 38.59
CA MET A 34 -7.92 10.23 38.65
C MET A 34 -7.87 11.42 39.61
N LYS A 35 -7.18 11.28 40.75
CA LYS A 35 -6.95 12.39 41.68
C LYS A 35 -6.16 13.51 41.00
N LYS A 36 -5.05 13.17 40.34
CA LYS A 36 -4.22 14.15 39.62
C LYS A 36 -4.98 14.88 38.51
N VAL A 37 -5.78 14.16 37.73
CA VAL A 37 -6.61 14.76 36.67
C VAL A 37 -7.65 15.72 37.26
N LYS A 38 -8.31 15.34 38.37
CA LYS A 38 -9.25 16.23 39.06
C LYS A 38 -8.58 17.48 39.58
N ASP A 39 -7.41 17.34 40.22
CA ASP A 39 -6.68 18.48 40.78
C ASP A 39 -6.34 19.49 39.66
N ILE A 40 -5.80 19.02 38.53
CA ILE A 40 -5.49 19.86 37.36
C ILE A 40 -6.74 20.59 36.84
N LEU A 41 -7.85 19.88 36.66
CA LEU A 41 -9.10 20.49 36.17
C LEU A 41 -9.62 21.57 37.12
N THR A 42 -9.54 21.34 38.44
CA THR A 42 -9.97 22.35 39.43
C THR A 42 -9.05 23.57 39.47
N GLU A 43 -7.76 23.40 39.22
CA GLU A 43 -6.80 24.51 39.10
C GLU A 43 -7.09 25.32 37.83
N GLU A 44 -7.30 24.66 36.69
CA GLU A 44 -7.68 25.34 35.45
C GLU A 44 -9.00 26.12 35.59
N GLU A 45 -10.02 25.53 36.22
CA GLU A 45 -11.31 26.18 36.46
C GLU A 45 -11.17 27.44 37.33
N LYS A 46 -10.34 27.40 38.38
CA LYS A 46 -10.03 28.56 39.22
C LYS A 46 -9.27 29.66 38.47
N MET A 47 -8.42 29.28 37.51
CA MET A 47 -7.62 30.23 36.73
C MET A 47 -8.36 30.83 35.53
N ARG A 48 -9.51 30.29 35.13
CA ARG A 48 -10.30 30.84 34.01
C ARG A 48 -10.82 32.25 34.25
N ILE A 49 -11.07 32.62 35.50
CA ILE A 49 -11.53 33.95 35.88
C ILE A 49 -10.44 34.59 36.72
N PRO A 50 -9.67 35.58 36.20
CA PRO A 50 -8.65 36.26 36.98
C PRO A 50 -9.32 37.08 38.09
N ILE A 51 -9.24 36.59 39.33
CA ILE A 51 -9.70 37.31 40.52
C ILE A 51 -8.64 38.36 40.87
N ALA A 52 -8.97 39.64 40.67
CA ALA A 52 -8.08 40.75 41.03
C ALA A 52 -7.94 40.88 42.56
N GLN A 53 -6.80 41.40 43.02
CA GLN A 53 -6.62 41.76 44.43
C GLN A 53 -7.61 42.88 44.79
N ALA A 54 -8.36 42.68 45.88
CA ALA A 54 -9.27 43.72 46.36
C ALA A 54 -8.45 44.95 46.74
N LEU A 55 -8.91 46.12 46.31
CA LEU A 55 -8.33 47.38 46.76
C LEU A 55 -8.46 47.46 48.29
N PRO A 56 -7.43 47.94 49.02
CA PRO A 56 -7.54 48.16 50.44
C PRO A 56 -8.74 49.07 50.74
N TRP A 57 -9.42 48.85 51.85
CA TRP A 57 -10.52 49.71 52.28
C TRP A 57 -10.01 51.15 52.39
N THR A 58 -10.41 52.00 51.44
CA THR A 58 -10.07 53.42 51.43
C THR A 58 -11.15 54.19 52.20
N VAL A 59 -10.72 55.10 53.09
CA VAL A 59 -11.60 55.96 53.89
C VAL A 59 -11.96 57.25 53.12
N TYR A 60 -11.28 57.50 52.00
CA TYR A 60 -11.53 58.66 51.14
C TYR A 60 -12.69 58.38 50.20
N GLU A 61 -13.76 59.15 50.31
CA GLU A 61 -14.92 59.08 49.42
C GLU A 61 -14.49 59.51 48.00
N PRO A 62 -14.56 58.61 46.99
CA PRO A 62 -14.21 58.98 45.64
C PRO A 62 -15.28 59.89 45.06
N GLU A 63 -14.87 61.06 44.56
CA GLU A 63 -15.76 61.99 43.88
C GLU A 63 -16.28 61.34 42.59
N CYS A 64 -17.56 60.94 42.60
CA CYS A 64 -18.22 60.32 41.46
C CYS A 64 -18.48 61.36 40.35
N LEU A 65 -17.47 61.61 39.51
CA LEU A 65 -17.64 62.44 38.32
C LEU A 65 -18.69 61.83 37.38
N ILE A 66 -19.57 62.69 36.85
CA ILE A 66 -20.68 62.31 35.97
C ILE A 66 -20.11 61.59 34.74
N LYS A 67 -20.56 60.35 34.51
CA LYS A 67 -20.14 59.57 33.34
C LYS A 67 -20.62 60.28 32.07
N PRO A 68 -19.76 60.39 31.03
CA PRO A 68 -20.20 60.93 29.76
C PRO A 68 -21.35 60.09 29.17
N PRO A 69 -22.28 60.71 28.41
CA PRO A 69 -23.40 60.02 27.82
C PRO A 69 -22.92 58.89 26.89
N ALA A 70 -23.63 57.76 26.94
CA ALA A 70 -23.31 56.59 26.13
C ALA A 70 -23.44 56.93 24.63
N LYS A 71 -22.46 56.50 23.83
CA LYS A 71 -22.51 56.64 22.37
C LYS A 71 -23.62 55.77 21.79
N GLU A 72 -24.24 56.22 20.72
CA GLU A 72 -25.24 55.45 19.97
C GLU A 72 -24.63 54.17 19.39
N SER A 73 -25.44 53.12 19.24
CA SER A 73 -25.01 51.85 18.68
C SER A 73 -24.64 51.98 17.20
N THR A 74 -23.37 51.75 16.85
CA THR A 74 -22.90 51.73 15.47
C THR A 74 -23.49 50.54 14.71
N LYS A 75 -24.07 50.78 13.53
CA LYS A 75 -24.50 49.70 12.61
C LYS A 75 -23.27 49.06 11.96
N PRO A 76 -23.16 47.71 11.93
CA PRO A 76 -22.04 47.06 11.27
C PRO A 76 -22.05 47.39 9.77
N ILE A 77 -20.90 47.83 9.27
CA ILE A 77 -20.70 48.13 7.86
C ILE A 77 -20.32 46.83 7.16
N ASP A 78 -21.02 46.50 6.08
CA ASP A 78 -20.65 45.37 5.23
C ASP A 78 -19.35 45.72 4.47
N VAL A 79 -18.25 45.10 4.89
CA VAL A 79 -16.93 45.36 4.32
C VAL A 79 -16.63 44.30 3.27
N LYS A 80 -16.41 44.74 2.03
CA LYS A 80 -15.97 43.84 0.97
C LYS A 80 -14.53 43.38 1.24
N LEU A 81 -14.38 42.13 1.69
CA LEU A 81 -13.06 41.56 1.94
C LEU A 81 -12.38 41.17 0.62
N ARG A 82 -11.13 41.59 0.44
CA ARG A 82 -10.29 41.15 -0.70
C ARG A 82 -9.99 39.65 -0.63
N SER A 83 -9.98 39.09 0.58
CA SER A 83 -9.81 37.65 0.81
C SER A 83 -10.93 36.84 0.16
N ASP A 84 -12.17 37.33 0.19
CA ASP A 84 -13.32 36.64 -0.40
C ASP A 84 -13.20 36.62 -1.93
N MET A 85 -12.79 37.74 -2.52
CA MET A 85 -12.49 37.79 -3.95
C MET A 85 -11.37 36.81 -4.34
N ARG A 86 -10.34 36.69 -3.51
CA ARG A 86 -9.25 35.72 -3.71
C ARG A 86 -9.74 34.28 -3.57
N ALA A 87 -10.64 34.02 -2.63
CA ALA A 87 -11.21 32.69 -2.39
C ALA A 87 -12.05 32.23 -3.58
N ILE A 88 -12.86 33.12 -4.17
CA ILE A 88 -13.64 32.82 -5.38
C ILE A 88 -12.71 32.44 -6.54
N GLY A 89 -11.68 33.26 -6.81
CA GLY A 89 -10.72 32.96 -7.88
C GLY A 89 -9.94 31.66 -7.66
N ARG A 90 -9.66 31.30 -6.39
CA ARG A 90 -9.05 30.00 -6.07
C ARG A 90 -10.00 28.83 -6.31
N ALA A 91 -11.25 28.95 -5.90
CA ALA A 91 -12.26 27.91 -6.13
C ALA A 91 -12.47 27.63 -7.62
N GLU A 92 -12.51 28.68 -8.45
CA GLU A 92 -12.60 28.53 -9.91
C GLU A 92 -11.38 27.82 -10.50
N PHE A 93 -10.17 28.18 -10.06
CA PHE A 93 -8.93 27.54 -10.50
C PHE A 93 -8.89 26.06 -10.09
N ASP A 94 -9.18 25.77 -8.82
CA ASP A 94 -9.16 24.41 -8.27
C ASP A 94 -10.18 23.53 -9.00
N HIS A 95 -11.35 24.08 -9.36
CA HIS A 95 -12.35 23.38 -10.17
C HIS A 95 -11.84 23.04 -11.58
N GLN A 96 -11.14 23.97 -12.25
CA GLN A 96 -10.55 23.72 -13.55
C GLN A 96 -9.47 22.64 -13.48
N VAL A 97 -8.61 22.68 -12.45
CA VAL A 97 -7.59 21.66 -12.20
C VAL A 97 -8.23 20.30 -11.97
N ALA A 98 -9.25 20.21 -11.11
CA ALA A 98 -9.95 18.96 -10.82
C ALA A 98 -10.59 18.35 -12.08
N LYS A 99 -11.22 19.18 -12.92
CA LYS A 99 -11.78 18.74 -14.21
C LYS A 99 -10.71 18.19 -15.15
N LYS A 100 -9.58 18.89 -15.31
CA LYS A 100 -8.47 18.44 -16.16
C LYS A 100 -7.91 17.10 -15.67
N LEU A 101 -7.67 16.98 -14.36
CA LEU A 101 -7.16 15.74 -13.76
C LEU A 101 -8.13 14.56 -13.93
N SER A 102 -9.43 14.79 -13.72
CA SER A 102 -10.46 13.76 -13.90
C SER A 102 -10.52 13.24 -15.34
N LEU A 103 -10.39 14.14 -16.33
CA LEU A 103 -10.37 13.74 -17.73
C LEU A 103 -9.14 12.88 -18.06
N ILE A 104 -7.96 13.27 -17.58
CA ILE A 104 -6.72 12.53 -17.77
C ILE A 104 -6.83 11.13 -17.15
N GLU A 105 -7.38 11.04 -15.93
CA GLU A 105 -7.59 9.76 -15.25
C GLU A 105 -8.52 8.83 -16.04
N GLN A 106 -9.62 9.35 -16.59
CA GLN A 106 -10.53 8.59 -17.45
C GLN A 106 -9.84 8.07 -18.71
N GLN A 107 -9.08 8.93 -19.38
CA GLN A 107 -8.31 8.55 -20.57
C GLN A 107 -7.28 7.47 -20.25
N LYS A 108 -6.56 7.63 -19.14
CA LYS A 108 -5.56 6.64 -18.69
C LYS A 108 -6.21 5.29 -18.39
N MET A 109 -7.34 5.27 -17.70
CA MET A 109 -8.08 4.02 -17.43
C MET A 109 -8.55 3.33 -18.71
N GLU A 110 -9.04 4.09 -19.70
CA GLU A 110 -9.46 3.52 -20.97
C GLU A 110 -8.27 2.93 -21.76
N MET A 111 -7.15 3.65 -21.81
CA MET A 111 -5.92 3.16 -22.43
C MET A 111 -5.38 1.90 -21.74
N GLU A 112 -5.38 1.87 -20.41
CA GLU A 112 -4.96 0.70 -19.63
C GLU A 112 -5.88 -0.50 -19.88
N ARG A 113 -7.20 -0.26 -19.94
CA ARG A 113 -8.17 -1.31 -20.27
C ARG A 113 -7.93 -1.89 -21.66
N GLN A 114 -7.68 -1.04 -22.66
CA GLN A 114 -7.37 -1.48 -24.02
C GLN A 114 -6.05 -2.26 -24.07
N LYS A 115 -5.04 -1.79 -23.35
CA LYS A 115 -3.74 -2.48 -23.22
C LYS A 115 -3.90 -3.86 -22.60
N MET A 116 -4.66 -3.98 -21.51
CA MET A 116 -4.92 -5.27 -20.85
C MET A 116 -5.60 -6.28 -21.79
N LEU A 117 -6.58 -5.83 -22.59
CA LEU A 117 -7.25 -6.70 -23.57
C LEU A 117 -6.29 -7.18 -24.68
N ALA A 118 -5.42 -6.29 -25.16
CA ALA A 118 -4.41 -6.64 -26.16
C ALA A 118 -3.38 -7.64 -25.62
N GLU A 119 -2.90 -7.40 -24.39
CA GLU A 119 -1.97 -8.32 -23.70
C GLU A 119 -2.62 -9.68 -23.45
N GLU A 120 -3.88 -9.72 -23.00
CA GLU A 120 -4.60 -10.97 -22.80
C GLU A 120 -4.77 -11.77 -24.11
N GLU A 121 -5.06 -11.08 -25.22
CA GLU A 121 -5.16 -11.72 -26.53
C GLU A 121 -3.80 -12.26 -27.02
N GLU A 122 -2.71 -11.52 -26.82
CA GLU A 122 -1.38 -11.98 -27.14
C GLU A 122 -0.98 -13.20 -26.29
N ILE A 123 -1.25 -13.17 -24.99
CA ILE A 123 -1.04 -14.30 -24.09
C ILE A 123 -1.89 -15.49 -24.55
N ARG A 124 -3.14 -15.28 -24.97
CA ARG A 124 -4.01 -16.35 -25.48
C ARG A 124 -3.44 -16.96 -26.76
N ARG A 125 -2.89 -16.15 -27.68
CA ARG A 125 -2.23 -16.61 -28.90
C ARG A 125 -0.99 -17.44 -28.58
N LEU A 126 -0.10 -16.93 -27.74
CA LEU A 126 1.12 -17.61 -27.32
C LEU A 126 0.80 -18.92 -26.62
N ARG A 127 -0.18 -18.93 -25.70
CA ARG A 127 -0.64 -20.15 -25.02
C ARG A 127 -1.16 -21.18 -26.03
N LYS A 128 -1.90 -20.76 -27.06
CA LYS A 128 -2.40 -21.68 -28.09
C LYS A 128 -1.27 -22.27 -28.93
N GLU A 129 -0.27 -21.47 -29.26
CA GLU A 129 0.89 -21.88 -30.09
C GLU A 129 1.84 -22.80 -29.34
N LEU A 130 2.10 -22.52 -28.06
CA LEU A 130 3.01 -23.28 -27.20
C LEU A 130 2.43 -24.62 -26.73
N ILE A 131 1.17 -24.94 -27.04
CA ILE A 131 0.60 -26.26 -26.74
C ILE A 131 1.30 -27.31 -27.62
N PRO A 132 2.05 -28.26 -27.03
CA PRO A 132 2.71 -29.31 -27.80
C PRO A 132 1.64 -30.21 -28.45
N LYS A 133 1.69 -30.32 -29.77
CA LYS A 133 0.81 -31.21 -30.52
C LYS A 133 1.34 -32.64 -30.42
N ALA A 134 0.48 -33.57 -30.01
CA ALA A 134 0.84 -34.98 -29.96
C ALA A 134 1.19 -35.49 -31.36
N GLN A 135 2.26 -36.28 -31.46
CA GLN A 135 2.50 -37.05 -32.67
C GLN A 135 1.45 -38.17 -32.76
N PRO A 136 0.98 -38.50 -33.98
CA PRO A 136 0.05 -39.61 -34.14
C PRO A 136 0.64 -40.87 -33.55
N MET A 137 -0.21 -41.68 -32.90
CA MET A 137 0.23 -42.95 -32.37
C MET A 137 0.90 -43.74 -33.50
N PRO A 138 2.15 -44.20 -33.33
CA PRO A 138 2.77 -45.07 -34.30
C PRO A 138 1.84 -46.24 -34.62
N TYR A 139 1.76 -46.65 -35.88
CA TYR A 139 0.96 -47.79 -36.26
C TYR A 139 1.55 -49.07 -35.64
N PHE A 140 0.92 -49.56 -34.57
CA PHE A 140 1.27 -50.83 -33.92
C PHE A 140 0.57 -52.03 -34.57
N ASP A 141 -0.31 -51.81 -35.55
CA ASP A 141 -1.04 -52.85 -36.27
C ASP A 141 -0.11 -53.77 -37.09
N LYS A 142 1.13 -53.34 -37.33
CA LYS A 142 2.21 -54.17 -37.87
C LYS A 142 3.13 -54.59 -36.72
N PRO A 143 2.87 -55.73 -36.06
CA PRO A 143 3.81 -56.24 -35.08
C PRO A 143 5.18 -56.41 -35.73
N PHE A 144 6.23 -56.04 -35.02
CA PHE A 144 7.59 -56.33 -35.47
C PHE A 144 7.76 -57.84 -35.53
N ILE A 145 7.93 -58.37 -36.74
CA ILE A 145 8.27 -59.77 -36.96
C ILE A 145 9.80 -59.82 -37.11
N PRO A 146 10.55 -60.32 -36.12
CA PRO A 146 11.99 -60.41 -36.22
C PRO A 146 12.36 -61.23 -37.45
N ARG A 147 12.99 -60.58 -38.44
CA ARG A 147 13.52 -61.28 -39.61
C ARG A 147 14.93 -61.73 -39.30
N ARG A 148 15.25 -63.00 -39.61
CA ARG A 148 16.64 -63.47 -39.61
C ARG A 148 17.44 -62.60 -40.57
N SER A 149 18.57 -62.07 -40.10
CA SER A 149 19.46 -61.32 -40.95
C SER A 149 20.09 -62.26 -41.97
N MET A 150 19.90 -61.97 -43.25
CA MET A 150 20.72 -62.51 -44.35
C MET A 150 22.03 -61.74 -44.49
N LYS A 151 22.27 -60.74 -43.63
CA LYS A 151 23.53 -60.01 -43.55
C LYS A 151 24.62 -60.97 -43.13
N GLN A 152 25.79 -60.85 -43.74
CA GLN A 152 26.95 -61.65 -43.39
C GLN A 152 27.32 -61.40 -41.92
N LEU A 153 27.82 -62.44 -41.25
CA LEU A 153 28.30 -62.33 -39.87
C LEU A 153 29.32 -61.20 -39.78
N THR A 154 29.04 -60.20 -38.95
CA THR A 154 29.96 -59.11 -38.69
C THR A 154 31.23 -59.70 -38.08
N ILE A 155 32.34 -59.61 -38.82
CA ILE A 155 33.66 -59.93 -38.29
C ILE A 155 33.98 -58.83 -37.27
N PRO A 156 34.44 -59.16 -36.04
CA PRO A 156 34.84 -58.16 -35.07
C PRO A 156 36.03 -57.37 -35.63
N GLU A 157 35.77 -56.15 -36.08
CA GLU A 157 36.81 -55.17 -36.41
C GLU A 157 37.02 -54.31 -35.16
N GLU A 158 38.27 -54.21 -34.69
CA GLU A 158 38.57 -53.36 -33.56
C GLU A 158 38.18 -51.92 -33.89
N PRO A 159 37.49 -51.22 -32.97
CA PRO A 159 37.20 -49.80 -33.17
C PRO A 159 38.51 -49.07 -33.44
N LYS A 160 38.57 -48.38 -34.58
CA LYS A 160 39.70 -47.50 -34.92
C LYS A 160 39.62 -46.28 -34.03
N PHE A 161 40.05 -46.43 -32.78
CA PHE A 161 40.28 -45.30 -31.90
C PHE A 161 41.38 -44.47 -32.53
N HIS A 162 40.99 -43.40 -33.23
CA HIS A 162 41.90 -42.31 -33.49
C HIS A 162 42.25 -41.75 -32.11
N ILE A 163 43.41 -42.13 -31.59
CA ILE A 163 44.02 -41.50 -30.43
C ILE A 163 44.83 -40.33 -31.02
N PRO A 164 44.28 -39.11 -31.11
CA PRO A 164 45.12 -37.97 -31.44
C PRO A 164 46.15 -37.82 -30.32
N ASN A 165 47.43 -37.85 -30.68
CA ASN A 165 48.54 -37.64 -29.76
C ASN A 165 48.55 -36.18 -29.24
N HIS A 166 47.54 -35.79 -28.47
CA HIS A 166 47.53 -34.53 -27.74
C HIS A 166 48.14 -34.76 -26.37
N LYS A 167 49.46 -34.59 -26.35
CA LYS A 167 50.20 -34.30 -25.13
C LYS A 167 49.55 -33.09 -24.45
N LYS A 168 49.06 -33.30 -23.23
CA LYS A 168 48.77 -32.29 -22.19
C LYS A 168 47.61 -31.33 -22.49
N LEU A 169 46.54 -31.43 -21.71
CA LEU A 169 46.06 -30.40 -20.78
C LEU A 169 44.67 -30.80 -20.24
N ILE A 170 44.65 -31.61 -19.19
CA ILE A 170 43.49 -31.63 -18.29
C ILE A 170 43.60 -30.36 -17.44
N LYS A 171 42.91 -29.31 -17.84
CA LYS A 171 42.51 -28.25 -16.93
C LYS A 171 40.99 -28.32 -16.85
N CYS A 172 40.50 -29.09 -15.88
CA CYS A 172 39.11 -29.09 -15.49
C CYS A 172 38.76 -27.65 -15.08
N LEU A 173 38.07 -26.91 -15.94
CA LEU A 173 37.43 -25.67 -15.51
C LEU A 173 36.30 -26.09 -14.58
N SER A 174 36.47 -25.73 -13.31
CA SER A 174 35.47 -26.03 -12.29
C SER A 174 34.17 -25.30 -12.62
N PHE A 175 33.06 -25.97 -12.32
CA PHE A 175 31.66 -25.54 -12.47
C PHE A 175 31.30 -24.19 -11.81
N LYS A 176 32.24 -23.48 -11.18
CA LYS A 176 32.00 -22.18 -10.52
C LYS A 176 32.11 -20.97 -11.45
N GLU A 177 32.69 -21.10 -12.65
CA GLU A 177 32.90 -19.97 -13.57
C GLU A 177 31.71 -19.69 -14.51
N MET A 178 30.75 -20.61 -14.63
CA MET A 178 29.52 -20.38 -15.40
C MET A 178 28.41 -19.65 -14.62
N ARG A 179 28.59 -19.40 -13.32
CA ARG A 179 27.54 -18.84 -12.44
C ARG A 179 27.62 -17.32 -12.28
N SER A 180 28.62 -16.65 -12.84
CA SER A 180 28.76 -15.19 -12.75
C SER A 180 28.22 -14.42 -13.96
N TYR A 181 27.64 -15.10 -14.97
CA TYR A 181 27.16 -14.45 -16.20
C TYR A 181 25.63 -14.37 -16.33
N SER A 182 24.90 -14.49 -15.22
CA SER A 182 23.42 -14.41 -15.22
C SER A 182 22.87 -13.48 -14.12
N PHE A 183 23.61 -12.41 -13.84
CA PHE A 183 23.13 -11.32 -12.98
C PHE A 183 23.59 -9.94 -13.48
N ALA A 184 23.48 -9.73 -14.79
CA ALA A 184 23.63 -8.42 -15.39
C ALA A 184 22.78 -8.40 -16.65
N ASP A 185 21.47 -8.29 -16.48
CA ASP A 185 20.54 -7.65 -17.41
C ASP A 185 19.13 -7.78 -16.84
N GLU A 186 18.70 -6.72 -16.16
CA GLU A 186 17.30 -6.26 -16.04
C GLU A 186 17.32 -4.99 -15.18
N ASN A 187 17.79 -3.89 -15.77
CA ASN A 187 17.32 -2.56 -15.39
C ASN A 187 16.73 -1.96 -16.66
N VAL A 188 15.43 -2.19 -16.86
CA VAL A 188 14.65 -1.42 -17.83
C VAL A 188 14.42 -0.06 -17.18
N ASP A 189 15.10 0.95 -17.71
CA ASP A 189 14.92 2.35 -17.35
C ASP A 189 13.50 2.83 -17.70
N ASP A 190 12.57 2.69 -16.75
CA ASP A 190 11.25 3.34 -16.76
C ASP A 190 11.33 4.86 -16.52
N SER A 191 12.54 5.45 -16.57
CA SER A 191 12.75 6.90 -16.44
C SER A 191 12.43 7.67 -17.73
N SER A 192 12.37 6.97 -18.88
CA SER A 192 12.11 7.57 -20.19
C SER A 192 10.64 7.98 -20.38
N GLY A 193 9.69 7.15 -19.94
CA GLY A 193 8.25 7.42 -20.09
C GLY A 193 7.77 8.60 -19.24
N HIS A 194 8.28 8.73 -18.01
CA HIS A 194 7.95 9.85 -17.13
C HIS A 194 8.46 11.19 -17.70
N LEU A 195 9.70 11.24 -18.19
CA LEU A 195 10.27 12.43 -18.81
C LEU A 195 9.56 12.81 -20.12
N LEU A 196 9.12 11.83 -20.93
CA LEU A 196 8.33 12.09 -22.13
C LEU A 196 6.93 12.63 -21.81
N MET A 197 6.28 12.09 -20.78
CA MET A 197 4.98 12.59 -20.30
C MET A 197 5.08 14.03 -19.79
N TRP A 198 6.10 14.37 -18.99
CA TRP A 198 6.31 15.75 -18.55
C TRP A 198 6.70 16.69 -19.69
N ARG A 199 7.39 16.19 -20.72
CA ARG A 199 7.72 16.95 -21.92
C ARG A 199 6.50 17.23 -22.79
N GLU A 200 5.58 16.28 -22.93
CA GLU A 200 4.29 16.49 -23.61
C GLU A 200 3.38 17.44 -22.83
N ILE A 201 3.30 17.30 -21.51
CA ILE A 201 2.56 18.23 -20.64
C ILE A 201 3.13 19.66 -20.75
N PHE A 202 4.45 19.80 -20.78
CA PHE A 202 5.11 21.10 -20.91
C PHE A 202 4.94 21.73 -22.29
N ASN A 203 4.90 20.92 -23.36
CA ASN A 203 4.63 21.41 -24.72
C ASN A 203 3.16 21.84 -24.88
N LEU A 204 2.20 21.09 -24.32
CA LEU A 204 0.78 21.49 -24.30
C LEU A 204 0.55 22.81 -23.53
N TYR A 205 1.34 23.06 -22.48
CA TYR A 205 1.28 24.31 -21.73
C TYR A 205 1.92 25.51 -22.48
N ARG A 206 2.87 25.24 -23.40
CA ARG A 206 3.54 26.27 -24.21
C ARG A 206 2.68 26.73 -25.39
N ASP A 207 1.92 25.81 -25.99
CA ASP A 207 1.09 26.11 -27.16
C ASP A 207 -0.23 26.83 -26.80
N GLU A 208 -0.66 26.83 -25.52
CA GLU A 208 -1.81 27.60 -25.02
C GLU A 208 -1.49 29.06 -24.61
N GLN A 209 -0.25 29.54 -24.82
CA GLN A 209 0.20 30.89 -24.44
C GLN A 209 0.73 31.74 -25.62
N ASN A 210 0.59 31.25 -26.86
CA ASN A 210 0.84 31.98 -28.11
C ASN A 210 -0.46 32.04 -28.93
#